data_AF-A0A1N7I4I0-F1
#
_entry.id   AF-A0A1N7I4I0-F1
#
_cell.length_a   1.000
_cell.length_b   1.000
_cell.length_c   1.000
_cell.angle_alpha   90.00
_cell.angle_beta   90.00
_cell.angle_gamma   90.00
#
_symmetry.space_group_name_H-M   'P 1'
#
loop_
_entity.id
_entity.type
_entity.pdbx_description
1 polymer ?
#
loop_
_entity_poly.entity_id
_entity_poly.type
_entity_poly.pdbx_seq_one_letter_code
_entity_poly.pdbx_strand_id
1 'polypeptide(L)'
;MFKKISFTLLFSSGLFSLHAQQTIPFRITKHNNIIVKTLVNKKDSLDLMFQIAMEDAAISPERQRKADHIIFDKEEISENNTVQIGKLTLNNVRFSDHQMAGHEADGKIGTVLFGGKAFKIDYDNNQFIIYDQAPDVKDYQPITTLYDHEAYYLVADNVIDGDKQQEAYFVLQSGYSGGLLYSNDFAIEKNLDKKLKITGEKTLKNSSGQSIVTKQAILPFLKVGNNVLKDVSAGFFIGDLKKQTVNYFGADLLRRFNWVFDADKKTAYIKPSKYFSEPYYQIK
;
A
#
# COMPACT_ATOMS: atom_id res chain seq x y z
N MET A 1 6.28 -9.54 77.74
CA MET A 1 6.81 -8.56 76.76
C MET A 1 6.90 -9.24 75.40
N PHE A 2 6.08 -8.80 74.45
CA PHE A 2 5.85 -9.45 73.16
C PHE A 2 7.03 -9.24 72.19
N LYS A 3 7.52 -10.32 71.57
CA LYS A 3 8.50 -10.28 70.47
C LYS A 3 7.79 -9.83 69.18
N LYS A 4 8.26 -8.72 68.59
CA LYS A 4 7.83 -8.24 67.28
C LYS A 4 8.46 -9.09 66.19
N ILE A 5 7.64 -9.82 65.44
CA ILE A 5 8.03 -10.49 64.20
C ILE A 5 7.83 -9.47 63.07
N SER A 6 8.93 -9.08 62.42
CA SER A 6 8.90 -8.18 61.27
C SER A 6 8.61 -9.00 60.02
N PHE A 7 7.42 -8.82 59.44
CA PHE A 7 7.06 -9.35 58.13
C PHE A 7 7.58 -8.38 57.06
N THR A 8 8.65 -8.76 56.36
CA THR A 8 9.13 -8.02 55.19
C THR A 8 8.33 -8.49 53.98
N LEU A 9 7.45 -7.64 53.47
CA LEU A 9 6.69 -7.87 52.23
C LEU A 9 7.66 -7.74 51.05
N LEU A 10 7.97 -8.84 50.37
CA LEU A 10 8.70 -8.82 49.09
C LEU A 10 7.73 -8.35 47.99
N PHE A 11 7.92 -7.11 47.53
CA PHE A 11 7.29 -6.59 46.32
C PHE A 11 7.82 -7.40 45.12
N SER A 12 6.98 -8.25 44.52
CA SER A 12 7.27 -8.86 43.23
C SER A 12 7.25 -7.77 42.17
N SER A 13 8.43 -7.37 41.69
CA SER A 13 8.56 -6.57 40.47
C SER A 13 7.99 -7.37 39.30
N GLY A 14 6.81 -6.99 38.84
CA GLY A 14 6.24 -7.50 37.60
C GLY A 14 7.20 -7.23 36.45
N LEU A 15 7.59 -8.28 35.72
CA LEU A 15 8.35 -8.18 34.48
C LEU A 15 7.46 -7.49 33.45
N PHE A 16 7.60 -6.17 33.30
CA PHE A 16 7.08 -5.48 32.12
C PHE A 16 7.96 -5.88 30.93
N SER A 17 7.48 -6.84 30.13
CA SER A 17 8.06 -7.09 28.81
C SER A 17 7.79 -5.87 27.93
N LEU A 18 8.75 -4.95 27.89
CA LEU A 18 8.83 -3.90 26.87
C LEU A 18 8.89 -4.58 25.50
N HIS A 19 7.75 -4.68 24.82
CA HIS A 19 7.75 -5.09 23.42
C HIS A 19 8.37 -3.96 22.62
N ALA A 20 9.55 -4.24 22.05
CA ALA A 20 10.18 -3.32 21.12
C ALA A 20 9.29 -3.17 19.90
N GLN A 21 9.08 -1.93 19.48
CA GLN A 21 8.27 -1.60 18.32
C GLN A 21 8.73 -2.38 17.08
N GLN A 22 7.79 -3.05 16.42
CA GLN A 22 8.13 -3.95 15.34
C GLN A 22 8.40 -3.18 14.04
N THR A 23 9.56 -3.42 13.44
CA THR A 23 9.98 -2.81 12.18
C THR A 23 10.23 -3.89 11.15
N ILE A 24 9.73 -3.68 9.92
CA ILE A 24 9.87 -4.61 8.80
C ILE A 24 10.59 -3.89 7.66
N PRO A 25 11.83 -4.26 7.32
CA PRO A 25 12.52 -3.65 6.18
C PRO A 25 11.87 -4.10 4.87
N PHE A 26 11.87 -3.21 3.90
CA PHE A 26 11.45 -3.52 2.53
C PHE A 26 12.45 -2.98 1.51
N ARG A 27 12.35 -3.45 0.27
CA ARG A 27 13.03 -2.83 -0.88
C ARG A 27 12.00 -2.24 -1.83
N ILE A 28 12.37 -1.18 -2.54
CA ILE A 28 11.54 -0.60 -3.60
C ILE A 28 12.15 -1.02 -4.95
N THR A 29 11.35 -1.59 -5.84
CA THR A 29 11.80 -1.96 -7.19
C THR A 29 11.96 -0.73 -8.08
N LYS A 30 12.57 -0.90 -9.26
CA LYS A 30 12.58 0.15 -10.30
C LYS A 30 11.18 0.51 -10.82
N HIS A 31 10.16 -0.28 -10.46
CA HIS A 31 8.75 -0.12 -10.81
C HIS A 31 7.90 0.33 -9.60
N ASN A 32 8.54 0.92 -8.59
CA ASN A 32 7.90 1.44 -7.37
C ASN A 32 7.19 0.41 -6.48
N ASN A 33 7.30 -0.89 -6.78
CA ASN A 33 6.69 -1.91 -5.93
C ASN A 33 7.50 -2.06 -4.64
N ILE A 34 6.81 -2.17 -3.50
CA ILE A 34 7.43 -2.50 -2.22
C ILE A 34 7.50 -4.02 -2.12
N ILE A 35 8.70 -4.57 -1.92
CA ILE A 35 8.91 -6.01 -1.76
C ILE A 35 9.38 -6.31 -0.34
N VAL A 36 8.70 -7.26 0.30
CA VAL A 36 9.08 -7.86 1.57
C VAL A 36 9.55 -9.31 1.37
N LYS A 37 10.64 -9.68 2.05
CA LYS A 37 11.13 -11.06 2.05
C LYS A 37 10.37 -11.85 3.11
N THR A 38 9.81 -12.99 2.72
CA THR A 38 9.01 -13.81 3.61
C THR A 38 9.48 -15.26 3.60
N LEU A 39 9.23 -15.96 4.71
CA LEU A 39 9.30 -17.42 4.78
C LEU A 39 7.90 -17.93 5.09
N VAL A 40 7.27 -18.54 4.10
CA VAL A 40 5.92 -19.09 4.19
C VAL A 40 5.99 -20.56 4.58
N ASN A 41 5.15 -20.96 5.54
CA ASN A 41 5.06 -22.32 6.06
C ASN A 41 6.41 -22.92 6.46
N LYS A 42 7.32 -22.06 6.94
CA LYS A 42 8.70 -22.37 7.36
C LYS A 42 9.57 -22.99 6.25
N LYS A 43 9.14 -22.97 4.99
CA LYS A 43 9.77 -23.70 3.89
C LYS A 43 9.95 -22.89 2.63
N ASP A 44 8.93 -22.12 2.25
CA ASP A 44 8.92 -21.40 0.98
C ASP A 44 9.44 -19.97 1.19
N SER A 45 10.62 -19.68 0.67
CA SER A 45 11.19 -18.33 0.71
C SER A 45 10.66 -17.54 -0.49
N LEU A 46 9.87 -16.49 -0.24
CA LEU A 46 9.17 -15.74 -1.28
C LEU A 46 9.47 -14.23 -1.15
N ASP A 47 9.56 -13.55 -2.30
CA ASP A 47 9.52 -12.09 -2.35
C ASP A 47 8.06 -11.67 -2.62
N LEU A 48 7.36 -11.14 -1.62
CA LEU A 48 5.97 -10.70 -1.76
C LEU A 48 5.89 -9.19 -1.94
N MET A 49 5.08 -8.74 -2.90
CA MET A 49 4.75 -7.33 -3.08
C MET A 49 3.74 -6.88 -2.02
N PHE A 50 4.05 -5.83 -1.28
CA PHE A 50 3.07 -5.20 -0.41
C PHE A 50 2.05 -4.39 -1.24
N GLN A 51 0.77 -4.73 -1.08
CA GLN A 51 -0.34 -4.02 -1.71
C GLN A 51 -1.32 -3.51 -0.65
N ILE A 52 -1.42 -2.19 -0.48
CA ILE A 52 -2.28 -1.60 0.55
C ILE A 52 -3.79 -1.73 0.27
N ALA A 53 -4.18 -1.86 -1.00
CA ALA A 53 -5.56 -2.14 -1.43
C ALA A 53 -5.81 -3.65 -1.56
N MET A 54 -5.54 -4.38 -0.47
CA MET A 54 -6.00 -5.75 -0.22
C MET A 54 -5.72 -6.10 1.24
N GLU A 55 -6.48 -7.05 1.80
CA GLU A 55 -6.23 -7.55 3.16
C GLU A 55 -5.23 -8.71 3.15
N ASP A 56 -5.54 -9.78 2.42
CA ASP A 56 -4.84 -11.07 2.48
C ASP A 56 -3.60 -11.16 1.57
N ALA A 57 -3.15 -12.37 1.24
CA ALA A 57 -2.05 -12.64 0.35
C ALA A 57 -2.49 -13.37 -0.93
N ALA A 58 -1.63 -13.35 -1.94
CA ALA A 58 -1.87 -14.08 -3.19
C ALA A 58 -0.56 -14.55 -3.82
N ILE A 59 -0.60 -15.65 -4.57
CA ILE A 59 0.55 -16.16 -5.32
C ILE A 59 0.43 -15.83 -6.80
N SER A 60 1.56 -15.44 -7.40
CA SER A 60 1.65 -15.14 -8.81
C SER A 60 1.88 -16.41 -9.64
N PRO A 61 1.22 -16.55 -10.80
CA PRO A 61 1.57 -17.60 -11.76
C PRO A 61 2.95 -17.34 -12.40
N GLU A 62 3.44 -16.10 -12.38
CA GLU A 62 4.76 -15.70 -12.93
C GLU A 62 5.88 -15.68 -11.87
N ARG A 63 5.65 -16.31 -10.71
CA ARG A 63 6.63 -16.40 -9.62
C ARG A 63 7.94 -17.05 -10.08
N GLN A 64 9.05 -16.60 -9.50
CA GLN A 64 10.39 -17.13 -9.76
C GLN A 64 10.77 -18.20 -8.73
N ARG A 65 10.23 -18.08 -7.52
CA ARG A 65 10.48 -19.02 -6.41
C ARG A 65 9.33 -20.01 -6.27
N LYS A 66 9.67 -21.19 -5.75
CA LYS A 66 8.69 -22.26 -5.48
C LYS A 66 7.83 -21.91 -4.27
N ALA A 67 6.56 -22.28 -4.34
CA ALA A 67 5.54 -22.07 -3.31
C ALA A 67 4.81 -23.39 -3.02
N ASP A 68 5.56 -24.50 -3.00
CA ASP A 68 5.04 -25.86 -3.03
C ASP A 68 4.33 -26.27 -1.73
N HIS A 69 4.50 -25.48 -0.66
CA HIS A 69 3.91 -25.74 0.65
C HIS A 69 2.73 -24.83 0.97
N ILE A 70 2.29 -24.01 0.02
CA ILE A 70 1.00 -23.33 0.07
C ILE A 70 0.00 -24.25 -0.63
N ILE A 71 -0.86 -24.89 0.16
CA ILE A 71 -1.78 -25.93 -0.35
C ILE A 71 -3.13 -25.29 -0.64
N PHE A 72 -3.46 -25.20 -1.92
CA PHE A 72 -4.72 -24.64 -2.39
C PHE A 72 -5.81 -25.72 -2.47
N ASP A 73 -7.03 -25.34 -2.11
CA ASP A 73 -8.22 -26.16 -2.31
C ASP A 73 -8.75 -26.05 -3.74
N LYS A 74 -9.97 -26.56 -3.97
CA LYS A 74 -10.61 -26.53 -5.29
C LYS A 74 -11.07 -25.13 -5.73
N GLU A 75 -11.14 -24.19 -4.79
CA GLU A 75 -11.51 -22.79 -5.04
C GLU A 75 -10.27 -21.91 -5.19
N GLU A 76 -9.09 -22.52 -5.32
CA GLU A 76 -7.79 -21.83 -5.44
C GLU A 76 -7.45 -20.98 -4.19
N ILE A 77 -7.96 -21.40 -3.02
CA ILE A 77 -7.71 -20.76 -1.74
C ILE A 77 -6.88 -21.68 -0.84
N SER A 78 -5.88 -21.10 -0.19
CA SER A 78 -5.10 -21.74 0.86
C SER A 78 -5.30 -21.00 2.17
N GLU A 79 -5.88 -21.69 3.14
CA GLU A 79 -6.13 -21.15 4.48
C GLU A 79 -5.03 -21.56 5.47
N ASN A 80 -4.96 -20.87 6.60
CA ASN A 80 -4.13 -21.25 7.75
C ASN A 80 -2.60 -21.25 7.50
N ASN A 81 -2.12 -20.41 6.57
CA ASN A 81 -0.68 -20.31 6.31
C ASN A 81 0.03 -19.49 7.39
N THR A 82 1.31 -19.81 7.60
CA THR A 82 2.21 -18.99 8.43
C THR A 82 3.13 -18.18 7.54
N VAL A 83 3.27 -16.88 7.82
CA VAL A 83 4.16 -15.98 7.08
C VAL A 83 5.12 -15.35 8.08
N GLN A 84 6.40 -15.69 7.96
CA GLN A 84 7.45 -15.09 8.77
C GLN A 84 8.18 -13.99 8.02
N ILE A 85 8.36 -12.83 8.67
CA ILE A 85 9.06 -11.66 8.14
C ILE A 85 10.01 -11.13 9.21
N GLY A 86 11.29 -11.46 9.07
CA GLY A 86 12.26 -11.22 10.15
C GLY A 86 11.86 -11.96 11.42
N LYS A 87 11.55 -11.21 12.49
CA LYS A 87 11.07 -11.75 13.78
C LYS A 87 9.55 -11.82 13.89
N LEU A 88 8.81 -11.20 12.97
CA LEU A 88 7.36 -11.29 12.92
C LEU A 88 6.96 -12.66 12.39
N THR A 89 5.98 -13.29 13.06
CA THR A 89 5.27 -14.44 12.52
C THR A 89 3.79 -14.12 12.49
N LEU A 90 3.23 -14.07 11.29
CA LEU A 90 1.80 -14.01 11.06
C LEU A 90 1.27 -15.43 10.97
N ASN A 91 0.17 -15.70 11.64
CA ASN A 91 -0.56 -16.96 11.54
C ASN A 91 -1.88 -16.73 10.83
N ASN A 92 -2.45 -17.79 10.29
CA ASN A 92 -3.76 -17.77 9.63
C ASN A 92 -3.84 -16.79 8.46
N VAL A 93 -2.75 -16.69 7.68
CA VAL A 93 -2.75 -15.89 6.45
C VAL A 93 -3.41 -16.69 5.34
N ARG A 94 -4.43 -16.10 4.72
CA ARG A 94 -5.08 -16.66 3.53
C ARG A 94 -4.28 -16.29 2.28
N PHE A 95 -4.11 -17.26 1.38
CA PHE A 95 -3.55 -17.06 0.05
C PHE A 95 -4.57 -17.44 -1.02
N SER A 96 -4.76 -16.60 -2.03
CA SER A 96 -5.39 -17.01 -3.30
C SER A 96 -4.33 -17.33 -4.35
N ASP A 97 -4.56 -18.32 -5.21
CA ASP A 97 -3.67 -18.60 -6.35
C ASP A 97 -3.95 -17.68 -7.55
N HIS A 98 -3.07 -17.74 -8.55
CA HIS A 98 -3.25 -17.19 -9.89
C HIS A 98 -3.50 -15.68 -10.01
N GLN A 99 -3.05 -14.88 -9.04
CA GLN A 99 -3.08 -13.42 -9.15
C GLN A 99 -1.74 -12.84 -9.58
N MET A 100 -1.73 -12.14 -10.72
CA MET A 100 -0.54 -11.43 -11.20
C MET A 100 -0.03 -10.44 -10.16
N ALA A 101 1.27 -10.52 -9.86
CA ALA A 101 1.98 -9.58 -8.98
C ALA A 101 2.83 -8.59 -9.78
N GLY A 102 3.31 -7.54 -9.10
CA GLY A 102 4.25 -6.58 -9.70
C GLY A 102 5.59 -7.22 -10.04
N HIS A 103 6.42 -6.50 -10.79
CA HIS A 103 7.74 -6.98 -11.18
C HIS A 103 8.58 -7.38 -9.96
N GLU A 104 9.35 -8.46 -10.11
CA GLU A 104 10.25 -9.00 -9.08
C GLU A 104 9.55 -9.60 -7.85
N ALA A 105 8.23 -9.86 -7.93
CA ALA A 105 7.46 -10.48 -6.86
C ALA A 105 6.97 -11.88 -7.24
N ASP A 106 7.01 -12.79 -6.27
CA ASP A 106 6.45 -14.14 -6.35
C ASP A 106 4.93 -14.16 -6.01
N GLY A 107 4.42 -13.05 -5.47
CA GLY A 107 3.05 -12.90 -5.01
C GLY A 107 2.80 -11.53 -4.38
N LYS A 108 1.73 -11.43 -3.61
CA LYS A 108 1.30 -10.21 -2.90
C LYS A 108 1.04 -10.50 -1.44
N ILE A 109 1.15 -9.48 -0.61
CA ILE A 109 0.67 -9.47 0.76
C ILE A 109 0.03 -8.11 1.08
N GLY A 110 -1.14 -8.16 1.69
CA GLY A 110 -1.93 -7.00 2.02
C GLY A 110 -1.71 -6.47 3.43
N THR A 111 -2.74 -5.78 3.92
CA THR A 111 -2.75 -5.15 5.24
C THR A 111 -2.82 -6.13 6.41
N VAL A 112 -3.06 -7.44 6.16
CA VAL A 112 -2.89 -8.52 7.15
C VAL A 112 -1.50 -8.49 7.79
N LEU A 113 -0.50 -7.95 7.07
CA LEU A 113 0.85 -7.68 7.56
C LEU A 113 0.90 -6.92 8.89
N PHE A 114 -0.07 -6.04 9.12
CA PHE A 114 -0.10 -5.14 10.27
C PHE A 114 -1.09 -5.59 11.37
N GLY A 115 -1.84 -6.67 11.14
CA GLY A 115 -2.75 -7.24 12.13
C GLY A 115 -3.79 -6.25 12.67
N GLY A 116 -4.26 -5.31 11.84
CA GLY A 116 -5.22 -4.27 12.21
C GLY A 116 -4.68 -3.16 13.12
N LYS A 117 -3.37 -3.14 13.41
CA LYS A 117 -2.74 -2.08 14.20
C LYS A 117 -2.47 -0.84 13.35
N ALA A 118 -2.26 0.29 14.02
CA ALA A 118 -1.68 1.46 13.36
C ALA A 118 -0.29 1.10 12.80
N PHE A 119 0.03 1.63 11.62
CA PHE A 119 1.29 1.33 10.95
C PHE A 119 1.83 2.52 10.16
N LYS A 120 3.15 2.56 10.00
CA LYS A 120 3.85 3.54 9.16
C LYS A 120 4.42 2.85 7.93
N ILE A 121 4.33 3.52 6.78
CA ILE A 121 5.16 3.27 5.62
C ILE A 121 6.23 4.37 5.58
N ASP A 122 7.45 4.01 5.95
CA ASP A 122 8.60 4.90 6.00
C ASP A 122 9.46 4.69 4.74
N TYR A 123 9.21 5.51 3.73
CA TYR A 123 9.95 5.49 2.47
C TYR A 123 11.35 6.11 2.61
N ASP A 124 11.60 6.94 3.62
CA ASP A 124 12.93 7.49 3.86
C ASP A 124 13.90 6.39 4.30
N ASN A 125 13.43 5.51 5.19
CA ASN A 125 14.20 4.41 5.76
C ASN A 125 13.92 3.04 5.12
N ASN A 126 13.01 2.98 4.14
CA ASN A 126 12.54 1.75 3.49
C ASN A 126 12.07 0.67 4.48
N GLN A 127 11.17 1.05 5.39
CA GLN A 127 10.66 0.14 6.41
C GLN A 127 9.19 0.40 6.73
N PHE A 128 8.48 -0.65 7.12
CA PHE A 128 7.24 -0.51 7.86
C PHE A 128 7.52 -0.43 9.35
N ILE A 129 6.72 0.34 10.06
CA ILE A 129 6.73 0.36 11.52
C ILE A 129 5.32 0.04 12.01
N ILE A 130 5.16 -0.99 12.83
CA ILE A 130 3.87 -1.38 13.42
C ILE A 130 3.84 -0.83 14.84
N TYR A 131 2.77 -0.12 15.17
CA TYR A 131 2.64 0.56 16.44
C TYR A 131 1.83 -0.25 17.43
N ASP A 132 2.41 -0.51 18.60
CA ASP A 132 1.69 -1.06 19.77
C ASP A 132 1.04 0.02 20.63
N GLN A 133 1.42 1.29 20.42
CA GLN A 133 0.95 2.49 21.12
C GLN A 133 0.68 3.60 20.11
N ALA A 134 -0.04 4.65 20.47
CA ALA A 134 -0.33 5.75 19.54
C ALA A 134 0.97 6.31 18.91
N PRO A 135 1.05 6.47 17.58
CA PRO A 135 2.24 7.00 16.90
C PRO A 135 2.45 8.49 17.22
N ASP A 136 3.70 8.94 17.30
CA ASP A 136 4.03 10.38 17.28
C ASP A 136 3.86 10.92 15.85
N VAL A 137 2.86 11.77 15.67
CA VAL A 137 2.46 12.35 14.37
C VAL A 137 2.60 13.87 14.33
N LYS A 138 3.30 14.49 15.28
CA LYS A 138 3.41 15.97 15.39
C LYS A 138 3.91 16.67 14.11
N ASP A 139 4.79 16.00 13.36
CA ASP A 139 5.39 16.52 12.12
C ASP A 139 4.66 16.05 10.85
N TYR A 140 3.50 15.40 11.02
CA TYR A 140 2.70 14.89 9.93
C TYR A 140 1.40 15.68 9.79
N GLN A 141 0.98 15.87 8.55
CA GLN A 141 -0.33 16.43 8.25
C GLN A 141 -1.39 15.32 8.36
N PRO A 142 -2.46 15.50 9.16
CA PRO A 142 -3.60 14.59 9.11
C PRO A 142 -4.38 14.74 7.80
N ILE A 143 -4.82 13.62 7.26
CA ILE A 143 -5.73 13.52 6.13
C ILE A 143 -6.84 12.50 6.45
N THR A 144 -8.07 12.85 6.10
CA THR A 144 -9.20 11.93 6.25
C THR A 144 -9.05 10.79 5.25
N THR A 145 -9.24 9.57 5.73
CA THR A 145 -9.33 8.37 4.90
C THR A 145 -10.70 7.73 5.02
N LEU A 146 -11.13 7.08 3.96
CA LEU A 146 -12.26 6.14 4.00
C LEU A 146 -11.69 4.74 3.83
N TYR A 147 -12.23 3.77 4.58
CA TYR A 147 -11.89 2.36 4.38
C TYR A 147 -13.13 1.63 3.89
N ASP A 148 -13.04 1.12 2.66
CA ASP A 148 -14.16 0.46 1.98
C ASP A 148 -13.62 -0.68 1.11
N HIS A 149 -14.32 -1.81 1.07
CA HIS A 149 -13.91 -3.02 0.34
C HIS A 149 -12.41 -3.35 0.48
N GLU A 150 -11.90 -3.39 1.73
CA GLU A 150 -10.51 -3.69 2.08
C GLU A 150 -9.45 -2.71 1.54
N ALA A 151 -9.84 -1.49 1.18
CA ALA A 151 -8.93 -0.50 0.64
C ALA A 151 -9.12 0.89 1.27
N TYR A 152 -8.00 1.61 1.39
CA TYR A 152 -7.99 3.00 1.83
C TYR A 152 -8.25 3.94 0.66
N TYR A 153 -9.11 4.93 0.87
CA TYR A 153 -9.37 6.02 -0.06
C TYR A 153 -8.98 7.34 0.56
N LEU A 154 -8.48 8.27 -0.26
CA LEU A 154 -8.29 9.68 0.10
C LEU A 154 -8.97 10.59 -0.91
N VAL A 155 -9.22 11.83 -0.49
CA VAL A 155 -9.66 12.91 -1.38
C VAL A 155 -8.46 13.74 -1.79
N ALA A 156 -8.36 14.07 -3.08
CA ALA A 156 -7.38 15.00 -3.60
C ALA A 156 -8.00 15.95 -4.62
N ASP A 157 -7.53 17.20 -4.66
CA ASP A 157 -7.99 18.19 -5.62
C ASP A 157 -7.17 18.12 -6.90
N ASN A 158 -7.86 17.98 -8.02
CA ASN A 158 -7.27 17.96 -9.36
C ASN A 158 -7.45 19.33 -9.99
N VAL A 159 -6.36 19.91 -10.48
CA VAL A 159 -6.40 21.13 -11.31
C VAL A 159 -6.03 20.74 -12.72
N ILE A 160 -7.04 20.64 -13.58
CA ILE A 160 -6.96 20.10 -14.94
C ILE A 160 -6.73 21.21 -15.97
N ASP A 161 -7.43 22.33 -15.80
CA ASP A 161 -7.49 23.47 -16.71
C ASP A 161 -7.75 24.73 -15.86
N GLY A 162 -6.84 25.70 -15.95
CA GLY A 162 -6.87 26.93 -15.16
C GLY A 162 -6.66 26.68 -13.66
N ASP A 163 -7.42 27.36 -12.82
CA ASP A 163 -7.24 27.37 -11.36
C ASP A 163 -8.34 26.61 -10.58
N LYS A 164 -9.26 25.95 -11.29
CA LYS A 164 -10.40 25.27 -10.64
C LYS A 164 -9.96 23.94 -10.04
N GLN A 165 -10.09 23.84 -8.71
CA GLN A 165 -9.93 22.59 -7.96
C GLN A 165 -11.14 21.67 -8.16
N GLN A 166 -10.87 20.40 -8.43
CA GLN A 166 -11.88 19.36 -8.63
C GLN A 166 -11.55 18.15 -7.76
N GLU A 167 -12.34 17.97 -6.70
CA GLU A 167 -12.20 16.84 -5.79
C GLU A 167 -12.45 15.52 -6.52
N ALA A 168 -11.63 14.53 -6.19
CA ALA A 168 -11.87 13.14 -6.55
C ALA A 168 -11.39 12.21 -5.43
N TYR A 169 -12.09 11.10 -5.27
CA TYR A 169 -11.67 10.01 -4.39
C TYR A 169 -10.72 9.08 -5.12
N PHE A 170 -9.63 8.72 -4.44
CA PHE A 170 -8.63 7.80 -4.95
C PHE A 170 -8.40 6.66 -3.97
N VAL A 171 -8.47 5.42 -4.46
CA VAL A 171 -7.97 4.28 -3.70
C VAL A 171 -6.45 4.28 -3.70
N LEU A 172 -5.84 4.04 -2.55
CA LEU A 172 -4.41 3.87 -2.40
C LEU A 172 -4.01 2.52 -3.00
N GLN A 173 -3.30 2.52 -4.12
CA GLN A 173 -3.05 1.31 -4.89
C GLN A 173 -1.55 1.13 -5.15
N SER A 174 -0.81 0.61 -4.16
CA SER A 174 0.63 0.36 -4.28
C SER A 174 0.99 -0.79 -5.24
N GLY A 175 0.00 -1.58 -5.68
CA GLY A 175 0.19 -2.57 -6.74
C GLY A 175 0.31 -1.95 -8.14
N TYR A 176 -0.14 -0.70 -8.33
CA TYR A 176 0.00 0.03 -9.58
C TYR A 176 1.24 0.92 -9.55
N SER A 177 2.22 0.66 -10.43
CA SER A 177 3.52 1.34 -10.44
C SER A 177 3.50 2.84 -10.75
N GLY A 178 2.43 3.31 -11.42
CA GLY A 178 2.31 4.68 -11.93
C GLY A 178 1.93 5.72 -10.88
N GLY A 179 1.61 6.92 -11.38
CA GLY A 179 1.06 8.02 -10.59
C GLY A 179 -0.45 7.86 -10.40
N LEU A 180 -1.25 8.70 -11.06
CA LEU A 180 -2.71 8.57 -11.06
C LEU A 180 -3.18 7.60 -12.15
N LEU A 181 -4.25 6.86 -11.88
CA LEU A 181 -5.04 6.19 -12.93
C LEU A 181 -6.51 6.55 -12.71
N TYR A 182 -7.09 7.36 -13.58
CA TYR A 182 -8.47 7.80 -13.43
C TYR A 182 -9.46 6.71 -13.82
N SER A 183 -10.61 6.71 -13.14
CA SER A 183 -11.77 5.93 -13.55
C SER A 183 -12.30 6.44 -14.89
N ASN A 184 -13.05 5.59 -15.58
CA ASN A 184 -13.64 5.96 -16.86
C ASN A 184 -14.61 7.12 -16.72
N ASP A 185 -15.44 7.11 -15.69
CA ASP A 185 -16.46 8.13 -15.46
C ASP A 185 -15.81 9.50 -15.20
N PHE A 186 -14.77 9.55 -14.37
CA PHE A 186 -14.04 10.80 -14.14
C PHE A 186 -13.35 11.29 -15.41
N ALA A 187 -12.71 10.39 -16.16
CA ALA A 187 -12.02 10.75 -17.39
C ALA A 187 -12.97 11.35 -18.45
N ILE A 188 -14.16 10.76 -18.60
CA ILE A 188 -15.21 11.21 -19.52
C ILE A 188 -15.83 12.52 -19.04
N GLU A 189 -16.28 12.58 -17.79
CA GLU A 189 -16.93 13.77 -17.22
C GLU A 189 -16.03 15.00 -17.35
N LYS A 190 -14.73 14.83 -17.08
CA LYS A 190 -13.77 15.93 -17.12
C LYS A 190 -13.15 16.17 -18.50
N ASN A 191 -13.47 15.34 -19.49
CA ASN A 191 -12.89 15.37 -20.85
C ASN A 191 -11.35 15.38 -20.81
N LEU A 192 -10.76 14.47 -20.03
CA LEU A 192 -9.30 14.47 -19.79
C LEU A 192 -8.50 14.26 -21.07
N ASP A 193 -9.04 13.51 -22.04
CA ASP A 193 -8.43 13.27 -23.35
C ASP A 193 -8.22 14.54 -24.18
N LYS A 194 -9.04 15.57 -23.96
CA LYS A 194 -8.96 16.86 -24.63
C LYS A 194 -8.23 17.91 -23.80
N LYS A 195 -8.31 17.83 -22.47
CA LYS A 195 -7.80 18.87 -21.57
C LYS A 195 -6.38 18.62 -21.08
N LEU A 196 -6.00 17.36 -20.87
CA LEU A 196 -4.66 17.02 -20.41
C LEU A 196 -3.69 16.89 -21.59
N LYS A 197 -2.43 17.23 -21.35
CA LYS A 197 -1.35 16.98 -22.30
C LYS A 197 -1.08 15.48 -22.38
N ILE A 198 -1.47 14.86 -23.48
CA ILE A 198 -1.21 13.44 -23.75
C ILE A 198 0.27 13.23 -24.07
N THR A 199 0.88 12.22 -23.44
CA THR A 199 2.28 11.84 -23.62
C THR A 199 2.47 10.52 -24.33
N GLY A 200 1.41 9.71 -24.47
CA GLY A 200 1.42 8.48 -25.26
C GLY A 200 0.35 7.48 -24.83
N GLU A 201 0.51 6.23 -25.25
CA GLU A 201 -0.35 5.10 -24.85
C GLU A 201 0.50 3.94 -24.30
N LYS A 202 -0.08 3.17 -23.37
CA LYS A 202 0.57 2.05 -22.72
C LYS A 202 -0.39 0.89 -22.49
N THR A 203 0.12 -0.33 -22.68
CA THR A 203 -0.60 -1.56 -22.37
C THR A 203 -0.17 -2.07 -20.99
N LEU A 204 -1.14 -2.21 -20.10
CA LEU A 204 -0.97 -2.74 -18.74
C LEU A 204 -1.60 -4.13 -18.67
N LYS A 205 -1.13 -4.98 -17.74
CA LYS A 205 -1.85 -6.21 -17.35
C LYS A 205 -2.49 -6.01 -15.98
N ASN A 206 -3.75 -6.43 -15.84
CA ASN A 206 -4.41 -6.46 -14.52
C ASN A 206 -4.07 -7.73 -13.73
N SER A 207 -4.63 -7.87 -12.51
CA SER A 207 -4.42 -9.03 -11.64
C SER A 207 -4.82 -10.36 -12.26
N SER A 208 -5.82 -10.36 -13.17
CA SER A 208 -6.26 -11.52 -13.93
C SER A 208 -5.46 -11.76 -15.22
N GLY A 209 -4.39 -10.99 -15.45
CA GLY A 209 -3.54 -11.10 -16.65
C GLY A 209 -4.12 -10.50 -17.93
N GLN A 210 -5.28 -9.83 -17.87
CA GLN A 210 -5.89 -9.18 -19.04
C GLN A 210 -5.12 -7.92 -19.40
N SER A 211 -4.77 -7.79 -20.69
CA SER A 211 -4.14 -6.59 -21.25
C SER A 211 -5.15 -5.46 -21.42
N ILE A 212 -4.78 -4.25 -21.01
CA ILE A 212 -5.63 -3.07 -21.11
C ILE A 212 -4.80 -1.86 -21.56
N VAL A 213 -5.31 -1.11 -22.53
CA VAL A 213 -4.63 0.08 -23.07
C VAL A 213 -5.08 1.34 -22.32
N THR A 214 -4.10 2.18 -21.99
CA THR A 214 -4.29 3.46 -21.29
C THR A 214 -3.60 4.58 -22.04
N LYS A 215 -4.24 5.74 -22.12
CA LYS A 215 -3.57 7.00 -22.44
C LYS A 215 -2.79 7.47 -21.23
N GLN A 216 -1.59 7.97 -21.48
CA GLN A 216 -0.73 8.62 -20.51
C GLN A 216 -0.80 10.13 -20.75
N ALA A 217 -0.88 10.89 -19.66
CA ALA A 217 -1.04 12.33 -19.69
C ALA A 217 -0.38 12.98 -18.46
N ILE A 218 -0.36 14.31 -18.47
CA ILE A 218 0.17 15.13 -17.38
C ILE A 218 -0.98 15.93 -16.77
N LEU A 219 -1.25 15.73 -15.49
CA LEU A 219 -2.11 16.60 -14.68
C LEU A 219 -1.26 17.78 -14.17
N PRO A 220 -1.65 19.04 -14.46
CA PRO A 220 -0.89 20.22 -14.04
C PRO A 220 -0.65 20.30 -12.54
N PHE A 221 -1.71 20.16 -11.72
CA PHE A 221 -1.57 20.15 -10.26
C PHE A 221 -2.49 19.13 -9.61
N LEU A 222 -1.94 18.43 -8.60
CA LEU A 222 -2.68 17.63 -7.64
C LEU A 222 -2.41 18.20 -6.25
N LYS A 223 -3.46 18.50 -5.50
CA LYS A 223 -3.36 18.91 -4.10
C LYS A 223 -3.80 17.75 -3.20
N VAL A 224 -2.90 17.37 -2.29
CA VAL A 224 -3.15 16.33 -1.27
C VAL A 224 -2.91 16.97 0.10
N GLY A 225 -4.01 17.25 0.80
CA GLY A 225 -3.94 18.08 2.00
C GLY A 225 -3.37 19.47 1.69
N ASN A 226 -2.24 19.83 2.30
CA ASN A 226 -1.57 21.12 2.10
C ASN A 226 -0.45 21.04 1.04
N ASN A 227 -0.19 19.84 0.51
CA ASN A 227 0.88 19.60 -0.44
C ASN A 227 0.38 19.75 -1.87
N VAL A 228 1.12 20.48 -2.69
CA VAL A 228 0.83 20.63 -4.13
C VAL A 228 1.92 19.93 -4.92
N LEU A 229 1.51 18.91 -5.67
CA LEU A 229 2.32 18.20 -6.65
C LEU A 229 2.06 18.81 -8.04
N LYS A 230 3.12 19.00 -8.83
CA LYS A 230 3.04 19.60 -10.17
C LYS A 230 3.36 18.57 -11.24
N ASP A 231 2.78 18.72 -12.41
CA ASP A 231 3.06 17.87 -13.59
C ASP A 231 2.92 16.36 -13.30
N VAL A 232 1.86 16.01 -12.57
CA VAL A 232 1.62 14.66 -12.08
C VAL A 232 1.31 13.71 -13.23
N SER A 233 2.04 12.59 -13.29
CA SER A 233 1.74 11.53 -14.25
C SER A 233 0.34 10.96 -13.99
N ALA A 234 -0.49 10.93 -15.04
CA ALA A 234 -1.84 10.40 -14.99
C ALA A 234 -2.13 9.48 -16.16
N GLY A 235 -2.81 8.37 -15.89
CA GLY A 235 -3.34 7.46 -16.89
C GLY A 235 -4.86 7.47 -16.90
N PHE A 236 -5.46 7.10 -18.02
CA PHE A 236 -6.88 6.73 -18.11
C PHE A 236 -7.11 5.81 -19.31
N PHE A 237 -8.15 4.98 -19.24
CA PHE A 237 -8.43 3.97 -20.25
C PHE A 237 -9.02 4.56 -21.53
N ILE A 238 -8.82 3.86 -22.64
CA ILE A 238 -9.42 4.17 -23.94
C ILE A 238 -10.30 3.03 -24.43
N GLY A 239 -11.33 3.38 -25.22
CA GLY A 239 -12.24 2.41 -25.83
C GLY A 239 -13.38 1.94 -24.91
N ASP A 240 -14.11 0.92 -25.37
CA ASP A 240 -15.37 0.48 -24.73
C ASP A 240 -15.16 -0.39 -23.48
N LEU A 241 -13.93 -0.84 -23.23
CA LEU A 241 -13.56 -1.61 -22.03
C LEU A 241 -13.46 -0.70 -20.80
N LYS A 242 -14.61 -0.16 -20.38
CA LYS A 242 -14.76 0.73 -19.22
C LYS A 242 -14.79 -0.02 -17.89
N LYS A 243 -13.73 -0.78 -17.59
CA LYS A 243 -13.68 -1.64 -16.38
C LYS A 243 -13.17 -0.93 -15.12
N GLN A 244 -12.49 0.21 -15.27
CA GLN A 244 -11.99 0.97 -14.12
C GLN A 244 -13.09 1.85 -13.53
N THR A 245 -13.54 1.49 -12.34
CA THR A 245 -14.65 2.13 -11.62
C THR A 245 -14.18 3.14 -10.58
N VAL A 246 -12.93 3.05 -10.13
CA VAL A 246 -12.35 3.94 -9.11
C VAL A 246 -11.05 4.57 -9.59
N ASN A 247 -10.68 5.75 -9.06
CA ASN A 247 -9.39 6.35 -9.36
C ASN A 247 -8.28 5.75 -8.48
N TYR A 248 -7.08 5.56 -9.01
CA TYR A 248 -5.93 5.07 -8.24
C TYR A 248 -4.97 6.20 -7.88
N PHE A 249 -4.53 6.18 -6.62
CA PHE A 249 -3.33 6.85 -6.15
C PHE A 249 -2.21 5.80 -6.10
N GLY A 250 -1.43 5.74 -7.18
CA GLY A 250 -0.45 4.67 -7.43
C GLY A 250 0.83 4.77 -6.61
N ALA A 251 1.68 3.77 -6.75
CA ALA A 251 2.93 3.61 -6.03
C ALA A 251 3.91 4.78 -6.21
N ASP A 252 3.95 5.42 -7.40
CA ASP A 252 4.82 6.58 -7.62
C ASP A 252 4.37 7.81 -6.81
N LEU A 253 3.08 7.93 -6.52
CA LEU A 253 2.56 8.98 -5.66
C LEU A 253 2.61 8.61 -4.19
N LEU A 254 2.31 7.36 -3.84
CA LEU A 254 2.43 6.87 -2.47
C LEU A 254 3.83 7.11 -1.92
N ARG A 255 4.87 6.78 -2.69
CA ARG A 255 6.26 6.93 -2.24
C ARG A 255 6.68 8.37 -1.99
N ARG A 256 5.96 9.38 -2.51
CA ARG A 256 6.25 10.81 -2.28
C ARG A 256 5.96 11.26 -0.86
N PHE A 257 5.26 10.44 -0.08
CA PHE A 257 4.96 10.70 1.32
C PHE A 257 5.38 9.51 2.17
N ASN A 258 5.86 9.77 3.37
CA ASN A 258 5.77 8.83 4.46
C ASN A 258 4.34 8.86 5.01
N TRP A 259 3.81 7.68 5.33
CA TRP A 259 2.42 7.52 5.77
C TRP A 259 2.39 6.94 7.17
N VAL A 260 1.47 7.40 8.00
CA VAL A 260 1.04 6.73 9.22
C VAL A 260 -0.47 6.50 9.11
N PHE A 261 -0.91 5.26 9.16
CA PHE A 261 -2.33 4.90 9.16
C PHE A 261 -2.75 4.56 10.59
N ASP A 262 -3.84 5.19 11.04
CA ASP A 262 -4.39 4.91 12.37
C ASP A 262 -5.14 3.58 12.40
N ALA A 263 -5.23 2.96 13.58
CA ALA A 263 -5.86 1.65 13.73
C ALA A 263 -7.37 1.65 13.41
N ASP A 264 -8.02 2.81 13.56
CA ASP A 264 -9.44 2.99 13.23
C ASP A 264 -9.72 3.13 11.72
N LYS A 265 -8.66 3.23 10.92
CA LYS A 265 -8.67 3.38 9.45
C LYS A 265 -9.34 4.67 8.93
N LYS A 266 -9.65 5.64 9.79
CA LYS A 266 -10.35 6.89 9.43
C LYS A 266 -9.41 8.06 9.17
N THR A 267 -8.20 7.99 9.72
CA THR A 267 -7.19 9.02 9.56
C THR A 267 -5.89 8.39 9.10
N ALA A 268 -5.26 9.01 8.11
CA ALA A 268 -3.85 8.81 7.85
C ALA A 268 -3.11 10.14 8.08
N TYR A 269 -1.82 10.05 8.28
CA TYR A 269 -0.96 11.20 8.46
C TYR A 269 0.16 11.13 7.42
N ILE A 270 0.37 12.22 6.69
CA ILE A 270 1.34 12.30 5.61
C ILE A 270 2.43 13.30 5.91
N LYS A 271 3.65 12.97 5.48
CA LYS A 271 4.81 13.87 5.49
C LYS A 271 5.57 13.65 4.19
N PRO A 272 5.97 14.69 3.44
CA PRO A 272 6.83 14.53 2.27
C PRO A 272 8.02 13.63 2.57
N SER A 273 8.29 12.65 1.70
CA SER A 273 9.46 11.78 1.79
C SER A 273 10.61 12.35 0.94
N LYS A 274 11.77 11.69 0.97
CA LYS A 274 12.90 11.94 0.08
C LYS A 274 12.53 11.85 -1.41
N TYR A 275 11.43 11.18 -1.77
CA TYR A 275 10.97 11.05 -3.15
C TYR A 275 10.02 12.17 -3.60
N PHE A 276 9.67 13.12 -2.73
CA PHE A 276 8.61 14.10 -2.99
C PHE A 276 8.79 14.87 -4.30
N SER A 277 10.04 15.24 -4.62
CA SER A 277 10.40 16.03 -5.81
C SER A 277 11.02 15.22 -6.94
N GLU A 278 11.00 13.89 -6.86
CA GLU A 278 11.57 13.03 -7.91
C GLU A 278 10.76 13.09 -9.20
N PRO A 279 11.40 12.89 -10.37
CA PRO A 279 10.68 12.72 -11.63
C PRO A 279 9.62 11.61 -11.54
N TYR A 280 8.48 11.82 -12.19
CA TYR A 280 7.41 10.82 -12.21
C TYR A 280 7.84 9.56 -12.98
N TYR A 281 7.48 8.42 -12.43
CA TYR A 281 7.71 7.13 -13.07
C TYR A 281 6.97 7.06 -14.40
N GLN A 282 7.73 6.80 -15.48
CA GLN A 282 7.18 6.58 -16.80
C GLN A 282 6.86 5.10 -16.97
N ILE A 283 5.58 4.78 -17.13
CA ILE A 283 5.13 3.42 -17.46
C ILE A 283 5.77 3.04 -18.79
N LYS A 284 6.53 1.94 -18.80
CA LYS A 284 7.21 1.45 -19.99
C LYS A 284 6.33 0.48 -20.75
#